data_AF-A0A0F0FJ50-F1
#
_entry.id   AF-A0A0F0FJ50-F1
#
_cell.length_a   1.000
_cell.length_b   1.000
_cell.length_c   1.000
_cell.angle_alpha   90.00
_cell.angle_beta   90.00
_cell.angle_gamma   90.00
#
_symmetry.space_group_name_H-M   'P 1'
#
loop_
_entity.id
_entity.type
_entity.pdbx_description
1 polymer ?
#
loop_
_entity_poly.entity_id
_entity_poly.type
_entity_poly.pdbx_seq_one_letter_code
_entity_poly.pdbx_strand_id
1 'polypeptide(L)'
;MDNKLNTYSFGSGTATSDVVVRNRVMRNTYWLLAISMIPTVLGAWIGVTTGFSLMKGSPGLSLILFLGIAFGFFYAIEKTKNSSMGVVLLLAFTFFMGLMLSRLIGSVLQFSNGPALIMYAFGGTAAVFGAMATVATVSKRDFSGLSKFLFVGVILLILASVANIWLQLPSLMITVSVIAIGIFSAYILFDVQRVLNGGETNYITATLAIYLDVYNVFANLLALLGIFGGNRD
;
A
#
# COMPACT_ATOMS: atom_id res chain seq x y z
N MET A 1 -26.86 -57.67 -8.91
CA MET A 1 -26.15 -56.96 -9.99
C MET A 1 -26.41 -55.49 -9.76
N ASP A 2 -25.68 -54.88 -8.81
CA ASP A 2 -25.95 -53.50 -8.40
C ASP A 2 -24.92 -52.57 -9.02
N ASN A 3 -25.45 -51.76 -9.91
CA ASN A 3 -24.75 -50.92 -10.86
C ASN A 3 -24.06 -49.77 -10.11
N LYS A 4 -22.72 -49.82 -10.01
CA LYS A 4 -21.90 -48.69 -9.59
C LYS A 4 -21.96 -47.63 -10.68
N LEU A 5 -22.86 -46.66 -10.54
CA LEU A 5 -22.82 -45.43 -11.32
C LEU A 5 -21.66 -44.55 -10.82
N ASN A 6 -20.47 -44.90 -11.31
CA ASN A 6 -19.29 -44.05 -11.27
C ASN A 6 -19.58 -42.84 -12.18
N THR A 7 -20.15 -41.80 -11.62
CA THR A 7 -20.39 -40.53 -12.33
C THR A 7 -19.06 -39.80 -12.41
N TYR A 8 -18.34 -40.01 -13.51
CA TYR A 8 -17.20 -39.18 -13.88
C TYR A 8 -17.72 -37.79 -14.22
N SER A 9 -17.62 -36.86 -13.26
CA SER A 9 -17.83 -35.43 -13.49
C SER A 9 -16.64 -34.90 -14.29
N PHE A 10 -16.85 -34.71 -15.59
CA PHE A 10 -15.86 -34.15 -16.51
C PHE A 10 -15.71 -32.63 -16.28
N GLY A 11 -14.61 -32.21 -15.64
CA GLY A 11 -13.75 -31.05 -15.97
C GLY A 11 -14.31 -29.62 -16.11
N SER A 12 -15.61 -29.36 -16.20
CA SER A 12 -16.17 -28.02 -16.46
C SER A 12 -16.57 -27.26 -15.19
N GLY A 13 -16.85 -27.97 -14.09
CA GLY A 13 -17.19 -27.38 -12.80
C GLY A 13 -16.02 -26.67 -12.12
N THR A 14 -14.81 -27.24 -12.21
CA THR A 14 -13.60 -26.71 -11.55
C THR A 14 -13.09 -25.43 -12.22
N ALA A 15 -13.08 -25.37 -13.56
CA ALA A 15 -12.65 -24.15 -14.27
C ALA A 15 -13.62 -22.98 -14.05
N THR A 16 -14.93 -23.26 -13.99
CA THR A 16 -15.95 -22.23 -13.72
C THR A 16 -15.88 -21.74 -12.27
N SER A 17 -15.63 -22.63 -11.30
CA SER A 17 -15.47 -22.23 -9.89
C SER A 17 -14.23 -21.34 -9.68
N ASP A 18 -13.12 -21.65 -10.35
CA ASP A 18 -11.87 -20.90 -10.19
C ASP A 18 -12.00 -19.46 -10.73
N VAL A 19 -12.67 -19.28 -11.87
CA VAL A 19 -12.94 -17.94 -12.43
C VAL A 19 -13.86 -17.13 -11.52
N VAL A 20 -14.90 -17.76 -10.95
CA VAL A 20 -15.82 -17.09 -10.02
C VAL A 20 -15.12 -16.65 -8.74
N VAL A 21 -14.21 -17.48 -8.20
CA VAL A 21 -13.40 -17.13 -7.02
C VAL A 21 -12.48 -15.97 -7.33
N ARG A 22 -11.75 -15.99 -8.45
CA ARG A 22 -10.84 -14.90 -8.85
C ARG A 22 -11.58 -13.57 -9.00
N ASN A 23 -12.70 -13.55 -9.72
CA ASN A 23 -13.49 -12.33 -9.91
C ASN A 23 -14.01 -11.76 -8.58
N ARG A 24 -14.39 -12.63 -7.63
CA ARG A 24 -14.80 -12.21 -6.30
C ARG A 24 -13.65 -11.57 -5.53
N VAL A 25 -12.46 -12.18 -5.55
CA VAL A 25 -11.28 -11.63 -4.86
C VAL A 25 -10.89 -10.29 -5.45
N MET A 26 -10.83 -10.15 -6.78
CA MET A 26 -10.55 -8.87 -7.43
C MET A 26 -11.51 -7.77 -6.99
N ARG A 27 -12.83 -8.00 -7.15
CA ARG A 27 -13.85 -7.01 -6.82
C ARG A 27 -13.78 -6.62 -5.35
N ASN A 28 -13.66 -7.59 -4.45
CA ASN A 28 -13.58 -7.32 -3.02
C ASN A 28 -12.29 -6.59 -2.64
N THR A 29 -11.18 -6.89 -3.32
CA THR A 29 -9.90 -6.18 -3.12
C THR A 29 -10.04 -4.71 -3.51
N TYR A 30 -10.58 -4.41 -4.69
CA TYR A 30 -10.78 -3.01 -5.12
C TYR A 30 -11.75 -2.25 -4.21
N TRP A 31 -12.85 -2.88 -3.80
CA TRP A 31 -13.79 -2.26 -2.86
C TRP A 31 -13.17 -2.00 -1.50
N LEU A 32 -12.46 -2.98 -0.94
CA LEU A 32 -11.84 -2.84 0.37
C LEU A 32 -10.69 -1.83 0.34
N LEU A 33 -9.93 -1.77 -0.76
CA LEU A 33 -8.92 -0.75 -1.02
C LEU A 33 -9.53 0.66 -1.07
N ALA A 34 -10.65 0.84 -1.77
CA ALA A 34 -11.33 2.13 -1.82
C ALA A 34 -11.87 2.55 -0.44
N ILE A 35 -12.49 1.61 0.29
CA ILE A 35 -12.99 1.87 1.64
C ILE A 35 -11.86 2.18 2.61
N SER A 36 -10.69 1.55 2.49
CA SER A 36 -9.54 1.79 3.37
C SER A 36 -8.89 3.16 3.19
N MET A 37 -9.15 3.86 2.08
CA MET A 37 -8.72 5.25 1.93
C MET A 37 -9.47 6.20 2.87
N ILE A 38 -10.72 5.91 3.22
CA ILE A 38 -11.53 6.74 4.13
C ILE A 38 -10.86 6.86 5.51
N PRO A 39 -10.58 5.78 6.25
CA PRO A 39 -9.87 5.87 7.52
C PRO A 39 -8.47 6.45 7.38
N THR A 40 -7.76 6.26 6.27
CA THR A 40 -6.46 6.93 6.06
C THR A 40 -6.60 8.45 6.01
N VAL A 41 -7.56 8.98 5.26
CA VAL A 41 -7.83 10.42 5.20
C VAL A 41 -8.30 10.95 6.56
N LEU A 42 -9.19 10.22 7.26
CA LEU A 42 -9.63 10.60 8.60
C LEU A 42 -8.48 10.60 9.61
N GLY A 43 -7.61 9.58 9.58
CA GLY A 43 -6.43 9.50 10.43
C GLY A 43 -5.47 10.65 10.17
N ALA A 44 -5.22 10.99 8.90
CA ALA A 44 -4.40 12.14 8.55
C ALA A 44 -5.00 13.46 9.07
N TRP A 45 -6.30 13.68 8.86
CA TRP A 45 -7.00 14.87 9.32
C TRP A 45 -7.00 15.01 10.84
N ILE A 46 -7.33 13.94 11.58
CA ILE A 46 -7.25 13.92 13.04
C ILE A 46 -5.82 14.17 13.50
N GLY A 47 -4.84 13.54 12.86
CA GLY A 47 -3.44 13.70 13.24
C GLY A 47 -2.94 15.13 13.08
N VAL A 48 -3.32 15.81 11.99
CA VAL A 48 -2.98 17.21 11.73
C VAL A 48 -3.66 18.14 12.74
N THR A 49 -4.97 17.98 12.94
CA THR A 49 -5.77 18.88 13.80
C THR A 49 -5.43 18.76 15.28
N THR A 50 -5.15 17.55 15.76
CA THR A 50 -4.77 17.31 17.17
C THR A 50 -3.28 17.57 17.44
N GLY A 51 -2.48 17.82 16.41
CA GLY A 51 -1.02 17.87 16.53
C GLY A 51 -0.44 16.53 17.02
N PHE A 52 -1.10 15.42 16.67
CA PHE A 52 -0.70 14.08 17.07
C PHE A 52 0.72 13.83 16.58
N SER A 53 1.62 13.59 17.52
CA SER A 53 2.98 13.22 17.20
C SER A 53 3.41 12.13 18.17
N LEU A 54 3.16 10.89 17.73
CA LEU A 54 3.85 9.69 18.20
C LEU A 54 5.39 9.85 18.11
N MET A 55 5.87 10.89 17.41
CA MET A 55 7.27 11.21 17.17
C MET A 55 7.79 12.47 17.91
N LYS A 56 7.14 12.92 18.99
CA LYS A 56 7.71 13.99 19.86
C LYS A 56 8.94 13.51 20.67
N GLY A 57 9.12 12.20 20.79
CA GLY A 57 10.31 11.58 21.40
C GLY A 57 11.51 11.53 20.45
N SER A 58 12.55 10.78 20.85
CA SER A 58 13.73 10.56 20.00
C SER A 58 13.34 9.87 18.68
N PRO A 59 13.96 10.24 17.53
CA PRO A 59 13.66 9.62 16.22
C PRO A 59 13.75 8.09 16.21
N GLY A 60 14.68 7.53 17.01
CA GLY A 60 14.82 6.09 17.18
C GLY A 60 13.65 5.43 17.91
N LEU A 61 13.13 6.05 18.97
CA LEU A 61 11.99 5.49 19.72
C LEU A 61 10.72 5.50 18.86
N SER A 62 10.49 6.55 18.08
CA SER A 62 9.35 6.61 17.17
C SER A 62 9.40 5.53 16.08
N LEU A 63 10.59 5.23 15.56
CA LEU A 63 10.78 4.18 14.56
C LEU A 63 10.51 2.80 15.16
N ILE A 64 11.02 2.53 16.37
CA ILE A 64 10.78 1.26 17.06
C ILE A 64 9.29 1.09 17.37
N LEU A 65 8.62 2.14 17.86
CA LEU A 65 7.21 2.10 18.18
C LEU A 65 6.35 1.93 16.93
N PHE A 66 6.68 2.63 15.83
CA PHE A 66 6.03 2.43 14.53
C PHE A 66 6.19 0.99 14.04
N LEU A 67 7.41 0.45 14.04
CA LEU A 67 7.67 -0.93 13.63
C LEU A 67 6.90 -1.92 14.51
N GLY A 68 6.93 -1.75 15.83
CA GLY A 68 6.21 -2.62 16.77
C GLY A 68 4.69 -2.65 16.50
N ILE A 69 4.08 -1.47 16.31
CA ILE A 69 2.66 -1.36 15.97
C ILE A 69 2.38 -1.96 14.59
N ALA A 70 3.18 -1.62 13.58
CA ALA A 70 3.00 -2.11 12.21
C ALA A 70 3.12 -3.64 12.12
N PHE A 71 4.15 -4.23 12.73
CA PHE A 71 4.29 -5.69 12.82
C PHE A 71 3.16 -6.34 13.62
N GLY A 72 2.69 -5.69 14.69
CA GLY A 72 1.52 -6.14 15.44
C GLY A 72 0.27 -6.20 14.57
N PHE A 73 0.00 -5.16 13.77
CA PHE A 73 -1.08 -5.14 12.80
C PHE A 73 -0.89 -6.19 11.70
N PHE A 74 0.29 -6.33 11.12
CA PHE A 74 0.55 -7.35 10.09
C PHE A 74 0.30 -8.76 10.62
N TYR A 75 0.80 -9.08 11.82
CA TYR A 75 0.54 -10.36 12.45
C TYR A 75 -0.96 -10.57 12.72
N ALA A 76 -1.65 -9.56 13.27
CA ALA A 76 -3.07 -9.66 13.60
C ALA A 76 -3.96 -9.79 12.37
N ILE A 77 -3.71 -9.01 11.31
CA ILE A 77 -4.44 -9.06 10.04
C ILE A 77 -4.22 -10.43 9.38
N GLU A 78 -2.97 -10.89 9.30
CA GLU A 78 -2.66 -12.17 8.65
C GLU A 78 -3.28 -13.35 9.41
N LYS A 79 -3.30 -13.29 10.75
CA LYS A 79 -3.97 -14.28 11.59
C LYS A 79 -5.50 -14.27 11.44
N THR A 80 -6.09 -13.12 11.16
CA THR A 80 -7.56 -12.92 11.07
C THR A 80 -8.07 -12.79 9.64
N LYS A 81 -7.23 -13.05 8.63
CA LYS A 81 -7.55 -12.85 7.21
C LYS A 81 -8.75 -13.65 6.69
N ASN A 82 -9.13 -14.72 7.38
CA ASN A 82 -10.28 -15.56 7.03
C ASN A 82 -11.57 -15.17 7.80
N SER A 83 -11.56 -14.05 8.53
CA SER A 83 -12.68 -13.57 9.34
C SER A 83 -13.00 -12.09 9.05
N SER A 84 -14.22 -11.66 9.38
CA SER A 84 -14.61 -10.24 9.31
C SER A 84 -13.74 -9.34 10.18
N MET A 85 -13.12 -9.89 11.23
CA MET A 85 -12.16 -9.18 12.06
C MET A 85 -10.93 -8.71 11.28
N GLY A 86 -10.50 -9.44 10.24
CA GLY A 86 -9.39 -9.03 9.38
C GLY A 86 -9.66 -7.73 8.64
N VAL A 87 -10.92 -7.50 8.23
CA VAL A 87 -11.35 -6.25 7.59
C VAL A 87 -11.28 -5.09 8.59
N VAL A 88 -11.79 -5.29 9.80
CA VAL A 88 -11.75 -4.27 10.86
C VAL A 88 -10.31 -3.90 11.21
N LEU A 89 -9.42 -4.90 11.36
CA LEU A 89 -8.01 -4.67 11.65
C LEU A 89 -7.28 -3.99 10.49
N LEU A 90 -7.61 -4.32 9.24
CA LEU A 90 -7.09 -3.63 8.07
C LEU A 90 -7.51 -2.15 8.09
N LEU A 91 -8.79 -1.85 8.35
CA LEU A 91 -9.27 -0.47 8.41
C LEU A 91 -8.61 0.30 9.57
N ALA A 92 -8.47 -0.32 10.74
CA ALA A 92 -7.75 0.26 11.87
C ALA A 92 -6.26 0.51 11.55
N PHE A 93 -5.61 -0.41 10.83
CA PHE A 93 -4.25 -0.22 10.35
C PHE A 93 -4.15 0.95 9.37
N THR A 94 -5.06 1.05 8.41
CA THR A 94 -5.06 2.16 7.45
C THR A 94 -5.37 3.51 8.10
N PHE A 95 -6.14 3.54 9.19
CA PHE A 95 -6.31 4.71 10.05
C PHE A 95 -5.00 5.11 10.74
N PHE A 96 -4.32 4.14 11.35
CA PHE A 96 -3.01 4.33 11.99
C PHE A 96 -1.97 4.88 10.99
N MET A 97 -1.94 4.33 9.78
CA MET A 97 -1.06 4.83 8.71
C MET A 97 -1.41 6.26 8.30
N GLY A 98 -2.70 6.61 8.25
CA GLY A 98 -3.15 8.01 8.10
C GLY A 98 -2.61 8.92 9.21
N LEU A 99 -2.69 8.49 10.47
CA LEU A 99 -2.11 9.24 11.60
C LEU A 99 -0.60 9.44 11.45
N MET A 100 0.14 8.46 10.93
CA MET A 100 1.59 8.58 10.69
C MET A 100 1.91 9.58 9.58
N LEU A 101 1.05 9.66 8.57
CA LEU A 101 1.18 10.58 7.45
C LEU A 101 0.89 12.04 7.83
N SER A 102 0.20 12.26 8.95
CA SER A 102 -0.19 13.57 9.44
C SER A 102 0.98 14.55 9.62
N ARG A 103 2.17 14.06 10.00
CA ARG A 103 3.38 14.90 10.11
C ARG A 103 3.87 15.40 8.76
N LEU A 104 3.92 14.51 7.77
CA LEU A 104 4.32 14.87 6.41
C LEU A 104 3.33 15.87 5.82
N ILE A 105 2.03 15.55 5.90
CA ILE A 105 0.96 16.46 5.47
C ILE A 105 1.04 17.80 6.20
N GLY A 106 1.21 17.79 7.52
CA GLY A 106 1.34 19.00 8.34
C GLY A 106 2.54 19.86 7.96
N SER A 107 3.66 19.26 7.56
CA SER A 107 4.82 20.01 7.03
C SER A 107 4.53 20.65 5.68
N VAL A 108 3.78 19.97 4.80
CA VAL A 108 3.41 20.51 3.48
C VAL A 108 2.33 21.59 3.60
N LEU A 109 1.41 21.47 4.56
CA LEU A 109 0.38 22.49 4.82
C LEU A 109 0.94 23.82 5.35
N GLN A 110 2.22 23.89 5.73
CA GLN A 110 2.88 25.15 6.08
C GLN A 110 3.18 26.02 4.84
N PHE A 111 3.20 25.44 3.65
CA PHE A 111 3.34 26.19 2.40
C PHE A 111 2.01 26.81 2.01
N SER A 112 2.03 28.01 1.41
CA SER A 112 0.82 28.69 0.95
C SER A 112 0.06 27.90 -0.12
N ASN A 113 0.77 27.12 -0.93
CA ASN A 113 0.22 26.17 -1.90
C ASN A 113 0.12 24.72 -1.39
N GLY A 114 0.28 24.48 -0.08
CA GLY A 114 0.29 23.16 0.54
C GLY A 114 -0.92 22.27 0.17
N PRO A 115 -2.17 22.76 0.25
CA PRO A 115 -3.35 21.99 -0.18
C PRO A 115 -3.29 21.54 -1.64
N ALA A 116 -2.75 22.38 -2.54
CA ALA A 116 -2.59 22.02 -3.95
C ALA A 116 -1.54 20.92 -4.13
N LEU A 117 -0.42 20.96 -3.39
CA LEU A 117 0.60 19.91 -3.42
C LEU A 117 0.05 18.56 -2.97
N ILE A 118 -0.81 18.53 -1.95
CA ILE A 118 -1.49 17.31 -1.50
C ILE A 118 -2.42 16.78 -2.58
N MET A 119 -3.17 17.67 -3.26
CA MET A 119 -4.03 17.29 -4.38
C MET A 119 -3.23 16.72 -5.55
N TYR A 120 -2.09 17.33 -5.89
CA TYR A 120 -1.19 16.81 -6.92
C TYR A 120 -0.58 15.47 -6.55
N ALA A 121 -0.22 15.27 -5.28
CA ALA A 121 0.26 13.97 -4.80
C ALA A 121 -0.84 12.91 -4.93
N PHE A 122 -2.07 13.22 -4.50
CA PHE A 122 -3.19 12.30 -4.63
C PHE A 122 -3.50 11.95 -6.09
N GLY A 123 -3.60 12.97 -6.96
CA GLY A 123 -3.84 12.79 -8.39
C GLY A 123 -2.71 12.01 -9.08
N GLY A 124 -1.45 12.30 -8.74
CA GLY A 124 -0.29 11.59 -9.26
C GLY A 124 -0.28 10.12 -8.83
N THR A 125 -0.57 9.82 -7.57
CA THR A 125 -0.71 8.43 -7.09
C THR A 125 -1.86 7.71 -7.78
N ALA A 126 -3.01 8.37 -7.98
CA ALA A 126 -4.14 7.79 -8.71
C ALA A 126 -3.77 7.49 -10.18
N ALA A 127 -3.02 8.38 -10.83
CA ALA A 127 -2.53 8.17 -12.19
C ALA A 127 -1.53 7.00 -12.26
N VAL A 128 -0.60 6.90 -11.31
CA VAL A 128 0.34 5.78 -11.19
C VAL A 128 -0.41 4.48 -10.97
N PHE A 129 -1.33 4.44 -10.01
CA PHE A 129 -2.13 3.25 -9.72
C PHE A 129 -2.93 2.81 -10.94
N GLY A 130 -3.64 3.74 -11.58
CA GLY A 130 -4.43 3.47 -12.79
C GLY A 130 -3.58 2.95 -13.95
N ALA A 131 -2.41 3.56 -14.19
CA ALA A 131 -1.48 3.11 -15.22
C ALA A 131 -0.96 1.70 -14.94
N MET A 132 -0.47 1.44 -13.71
CA MET A 132 0.08 0.14 -13.33
C MET A 132 -0.99 -0.96 -13.31
N ALA A 133 -2.20 -0.66 -12.82
CA ALA A 133 -3.32 -1.59 -12.84
C ALA A 133 -3.81 -1.89 -14.27
N THR A 134 -3.79 -0.89 -15.16
CA THR A 134 -4.09 -1.09 -16.59
C THR A 134 -3.03 -1.99 -17.22
N VAL A 135 -1.74 -1.74 -16.99
CA VAL A 135 -0.66 -2.60 -17.49
C VAL A 135 -0.81 -4.02 -16.95
N ALA A 136 -1.11 -4.19 -15.66
CA ALA A 136 -1.32 -5.50 -15.05
C ALA A 136 -2.50 -6.28 -15.65
N THR A 137 -3.58 -5.58 -16.04
CA THR A 137 -4.79 -6.19 -16.63
C THR A 137 -4.64 -6.53 -18.11
N VAL A 138 -3.93 -5.72 -18.90
CA VAL A 138 -3.80 -5.93 -20.35
C VAL A 138 -2.56 -6.72 -20.75
N SER A 139 -1.53 -6.75 -19.90
CA SER A 139 -0.26 -7.42 -20.20
C SER A 139 -0.37 -8.94 -20.06
N LYS A 140 0.10 -9.66 -21.08
CA LYS A 140 0.25 -11.13 -21.06
C LYS A 140 1.57 -11.59 -20.45
N ARG A 141 2.48 -10.67 -20.12
CA ARG A 141 3.79 -10.99 -19.53
C ARG A 141 3.60 -11.39 -18.07
N ASP A 142 4.25 -12.45 -17.64
CA ASP A 142 4.33 -12.80 -16.22
C ASP A 142 5.37 -11.93 -15.51
N PHE A 143 4.95 -11.21 -14.47
CA PHE A 143 5.81 -10.40 -13.60
C PHE A 143 6.17 -11.11 -12.29
N SER A 144 5.84 -12.39 -12.12
CA SER A 144 6.18 -13.18 -10.93
C SER A 144 7.66 -13.09 -10.53
N GLY A 145 8.55 -13.10 -11.53
CA GLY A 145 10.00 -12.99 -11.35
C GLY A 145 10.48 -11.62 -10.84
N LEU A 146 9.66 -10.58 -10.95
CA LEU A 146 9.99 -9.22 -10.50
C LEU A 146 10.00 -9.11 -8.96
N SER A 147 9.22 -9.94 -8.28
CA SER A 147 9.08 -9.94 -6.81
C SER A 147 10.42 -9.98 -6.05
N LYS A 148 11.37 -10.82 -6.49
CA LYS A 148 12.68 -10.97 -5.84
C LYS A 148 13.50 -9.68 -5.94
N PHE A 149 13.47 -9.05 -7.11
CA PHE A 149 14.18 -7.79 -7.34
C PHE A 149 13.56 -6.65 -6.52
N LEU A 150 12.23 -6.55 -6.52
CA LEU A 150 11.52 -5.53 -5.75
C LEU A 150 11.75 -5.68 -4.24
N PHE A 151 11.79 -6.93 -3.76
CA PHE A 151 12.06 -7.22 -2.35
C PHE A 151 13.45 -6.74 -1.92
N VAL A 152 14.49 -7.03 -2.73
CA VAL A 152 15.84 -6.51 -2.49
C VAL A 152 15.84 -4.98 -2.54
N GLY A 153 15.13 -4.39 -3.50
CA GLY A 153 14.99 -2.94 -3.62
C GLY A 153 14.38 -2.30 -2.36
N VAL A 154 13.34 -2.90 -1.79
CA VAL A 154 12.73 -2.43 -0.53
C VAL A 154 13.69 -2.55 0.65
N ILE A 155 14.45 -3.64 0.74
CA ILE A 155 15.49 -3.78 1.78
C ILE A 155 16.49 -2.62 1.67
N LEU A 156 16.98 -2.34 0.46
CA LEU A 156 17.92 -1.23 0.23
C LEU A 156 17.29 0.12 0.56
N LEU A 157 16.01 0.34 0.23
CA LEU A 157 15.28 1.55 0.61
C LEU A 157 15.17 1.71 2.13
N ILE A 158 14.86 0.64 2.86
CA ILE A 158 14.79 0.65 4.33
C ILE A 158 16.17 0.99 4.90
N LEU A 159 17.23 0.33 4.43
CA LEU A 159 18.60 0.61 4.90
C LEU A 159 19.03 2.06 4.61
N ALA A 160 18.73 2.57 3.41
CA ALA A 160 19.03 3.96 3.04
C ALA A 160 18.22 4.96 3.88
N SER A 161 16.93 4.68 4.12
CA SER A 161 16.05 5.50 4.95
C SER A 161 16.52 5.55 6.40
N VAL A 162 16.94 4.40 6.94
CA VAL A 162 17.50 4.27 8.28
C VAL A 162 18.83 5.01 8.38
N ALA A 163 19.75 4.83 7.43
CA ALA A 163 21.00 5.59 7.38
C ALA A 163 20.77 7.10 7.33
N ASN A 164 19.74 7.54 6.58
CA ASN A 164 19.40 8.96 6.47
C ASN A 164 18.94 9.60 7.79
N ILE A 165 18.54 8.83 8.79
CA ILE A 165 18.17 9.36 10.11
C ILE A 165 19.37 10.03 10.80
N TRP A 166 20.57 9.46 10.65
CA TRP A 166 21.81 10.03 11.21
C TRP A 166 22.54 10.94 10.22
N LEU A 167 22.53 10.59 8.93
CA LEU A 167 23.23 11.37 7.91
C LEU A 167 22.51 12.68 7.56
N GLN A 168 21.18 12.69 7.65
CA GLN A 168 20.32 13.87 7.41
C GLN A 168 20.62 14.55 6.07
N LEU A 169 20.89 13.77 5.02
CA LEU A 169 21.28 14.28 3.71
C LEU A 169 20.05 14.57 2.84
N PRO A 170 19.82 15.82 2.42
CA PRO A 170 18.67 16.16 1.58
C PRO A 170 18.68 15.42 0.23
N SER A 171 19.86 15.24 -0.37
CA SER A 171 20.02 14.51 -1.63
C SER A 171 19.69 13.03 -1.51
N LEU A 172 20.01 12.41 -0.36
CA LEU A 172 19.67 11.02 -0.08
C LEU A 172 18.15 10.86 0.04
N MET A 173 17.47 11.79 0.72
CA MET A 173 16.01 11.79 0.83
C MET A 173 15.32 11.84 -0.55
N ILE A 174 15.76 12.77 -1.42
CA ILE A 174 15.23 12.87 -2.80
C ILE A 174 15.44 11.56 -3.56
N THR A 175 16.66 11.02 -3.49
CA THR A 175 17.02 9.77 -4.19
C THR A 175 16.17 8.60 -3.71
N VAL A 176 16.03 8.44 -2.39
CA VAL A 176 15.18 7.42 -1.76
C VAL A 176 13.74 7.57 -2.21
N SER A 177 13.19 8.78 -2.22
CA SER A 177 11.79 8.99 -2.62
C SER A 177 11.53 8.71 -4.09
N VAL A 178 12.42 9.10 -5.00
CA VAL A 178 12.29 8.78 -6.44
C VAL A 178 12.34 7.27 -6.67
N ILE A 179 13.32 6.58 -6.06
CA ILE A 179 13.44 5.13 -6.17
C ILE A 179 12.24 4.43 -5.54
N ALA A 180 11.75 4.89 -4.39
CA ALA A 180 10.56 4.36 -3.74
C ALA A 180 9.32 4.47 -4.63
N ILE A 181 9.08 5.62 -5.26
CA ILE A 181 7.97 5.76 -6.21
C ILE A 181 8.08 4.72 -7.32
N GLY A 182 9.26 4.53 -7.92
CA GLY A 182 9.47 3.52 -8.97
C GLY A 182 9.22 2.08 -8.48
N ILE A 183 9.78 1.72 -7.33
CA ILE A 183 9.64 0.38 -6.74
C ILE A 183 8.20 0.08 -6.36
N PHE A 184 7.53 0.99 -5.65
CA PHE A 184 6.15 0.77 -5.23
C PHE A 184 5.17 0.85 -6.40
N SER A 185 5.45 1.63 -7.45
CA SER A 185 4.69 1.55 -8.71
C SER A 185 4.80 0.16 -9.35
N ALA A 186 6.01 -0.41 -9.37
CA ALA A 186 6.21 -1.76 -9.87
C ALA A 186 5.57 -2.84 -8.98
N TYR A 187 5.52 -2.63 -7.66
CA TYR A 187 4.73 -3.47 -6.75
C TYR A 187 3.23 -3.41 -7.05
N ILE A 188 2.65 -2.22 -7.29
CA ILE A 188 1.23 -2.12 -7.70
C ILE A 188 0.96 -3.01 -8.91
N LEU A 189 1.81 -2.94 -9.93
CA LEU A 189 1.69 -3.79 -11.11
C LEU A 189 1.77 -5.29 -10.75
N PHE A 190 2.76 -5.67 -9.95
CA PHE A 190 2.97 -7.05 -9.50
C PHE A 190 1.80 -7.57 -8.66
N ASP A 191 1.35 -6.84 -7.65
CA ASP A 191 0.31 -7.24 -6.72
C ASP A 191 -1.07 -7.26 -7.39
N VAL A 192 -1.38 -6.29 -8.25
CA VAL A 192 -2.60 -6.33 -9.08
C VAL A 192 -2.58 -7.54 -10.00
N GLN A 193 -1.46 -7.82 -10.67
CA GLN A 193 -1.35 -9.02 -11.51
C GLN A 193 -1.47 -10.31 -10.68
N ARG A 194 -0.91 -10.36 -9.48
CA ARG A 194 -1.02 -11.53 -8.57
C ARG A 194 -2.48 -11.79 -8.20
N VAL A 195 -3.26 -10.75 -7.93
CA VAL A 195 -4.71 -10.86 -7.65
C VAL A 195 -5.48 -11.32 -8.89
N LEU A 196 -5.19 -10.76 -10.07
CA LEU A 196 -5.82 -11.12 -11.34
C LEU A 196 -5.58 -12.58 -11.72
N ASN A 197 -4.35 -13.05 -11.56
CA ASN A 197 -3.94 -14.41 -11.91
C ASN A 197 -4.35 -15.45 -10.86
N GLY A 198 -4.93 -15.04 -9.73
CA GLY A 198 -5.32 -15.92 -8.63
C GLY A 198 -4.15 -16.43 -7.80
N GLY A 199 -2.99 -15.76 -7.87
CA GLY A 199 -1.85 -16.05 -6.99
C GLY A 199 -2.08 -15.60 -5.55
N GLU A 200 -2.99 -14.66 -5.32
CA GLU A 200 -3.53 -14.31 -4.00
C GLU A 200 -5.03 -14.60 -3.97
N THR A 201 -5.46 -15.43 -3.04
CA THR A 201 -6.87 -15.84 -2.90
C THR A 201 -7.59 -15.10 -1.78
N ASN A 202 -6.84 -14.37 -0.93
CA ASN A 202 -7.41 -13.59 0.15
C ASN A 202 -7.44 -12.10 -0.20
N TYR A 203 -8.64 -11.54 -0.31
CA TYR A 203 -8.83 -10.12 -0.63
C TYR A 203 -8.29 -9.17 0.46
N ILE A 204 -8.17 -9.60 1.72
CA ILE A 204 -7.62 -8.79 2.81
C ILE A 204 -6.10 -8.67 2.65
N THR A 205 -5.40 -9.80 2.45
CA THR A 205 -3.95 -9.81 2.19
C THR A 205 -3.62 -9.05 0.89
N ALA A 206 -4.42 -9.25 -0.17
CA ALA A 206 -4.31 -8.50 -1.41
C ALA A 206 -4.48 -6.99 -1.21
N THR A 207 -5.51 -6.59 -0.45
CA THR A 207 -5.78 -5.18 -0.17
C THR A 207 -4.66 -4.55 0.63
N LEU A 208 -4.15 -5.25 1.64
CA LEU A 208 -3.05 -4.78 2.48
C LEU A 208 -1.80 -4.49 1.64
N ALA A 209 -1.41 -5.40 0.74
CA ALA A 209 -0.26 -5.22 -0.13
C ALA A 209 -0.43 -3.99 -1.04
N ILE A 210 -1.51 -3.95 -1.81
CA ILE A 210 -1.78 -2.85 -2.75
C ILE A 210 -1.93 -1.51 -2.01
N TYR A 211 -2.54 -1.51 -0.82
CA TYR A 211 -2.65 -0.33 0.03
C TYR A 211 -1.29 0.22 0.42
N LEU A 212 -0.36 -0.64 0.85
CA LEU A 212 0.99 -0.22 1.23
C LEU A 212 1.74 0.38 0.04
N ASP A 213 1.57 -0.16 -1.16
CA ASP A 213 2.21 0.38 -2.35
C ASP A 213 1.67 1.78 -2.68
N VAL A 214 0.34 1.93 -2.71
CA VAL A 214 -0.34 3.21 -2.95
C VAL A 214 0.06 4.24 -1.89
N TYR A 215 0.08 3.84 -0.61
CA TYR A 215 0.51 4.69 0.50
C TYR A 215 1.95 5.17 0.30
N ASN A 216 2.88 4.27 -0.06
CA ASN A 216 4.28 4.63 -0.24
C ASN A 216 4.49 5.51 -1.48
N VAL A 217 3.79 5.26 -2.59
CA VAL A 217 3.82 6.16 -3.75
C VAL A 217 3.34 7.55 -3.35
N PHE A 218 2.20 7.66 -2.64
CA PHE A 218 1.68 8.94 -2.17
C PHE A 218 2.66 9.67 -1.23
N ALA A 219 3.15 8.99 -0.20
CA ALA A 219 4.03 9.60 0.79
C ALA A 219 5.33 10.13 0.14
N ASN A 220 5.93 9.34 -0.74
CA ASN A 220 7.16 9.75 -1.42
C ASN A 220 6.93 10.84 -2.48
N LEU A 221 5.82 10.78 -3.20
CA LEU A 221 5.44 11.83 -4.15
C LEU A 221 5.16 13.16 -3.43
N LEU A 222 4.41 13.12 -2.32
CA LEU A 222 4.14 14.28 -1.49
C LEU A 222 5.43 14.85 -0.87
N ALA A 223 6.35 13.99 -0.43
CA ALA A 223 7.65 14.43 0.07
C ALA A 223 8.44 15.19 -1.01
N LEU A 224 8.52 14.66 -2.24
CA LEU A 224 9.19 15.34 -3.36
C LEU A 224 8.52 16.67 -3.71
N LEU A 225 7.18 16.68 -3.79
CA LEU A 225 6.41 17.90 -4.08
C LEU A 225 6.59 18.96 -2.98
N GLY A 226 6.69 18.54 -1.72
CA GLY A 226 6.99 19.44 -0.60
C GLY A 226 8.41 20.04 -0.68
N ILE A 227 9.39 19.29 -1.20
CA ILE A 227 10.78 19.77 -1.36
C ILE A 227 10.88 20.74 -2.54
N PHE A 228 10.31 20.39 -3.69
CA PHE A 228 10.52 21.11 -4.96
C PHE A 228 9.43 22.12 -5.32
N GLY A 229 8.21 21.94 -4.80
CA GLY A 229 7.03 22.72 -5.17
C GLY A 229 6.47 23.60 -4.06
N GLY A 230 7.07 23.61 -2.86
CA GLY A 230 6.59 24.41 -1.72
C GLY A 230 6.89 25.90 -1.87
N ASN A 231 5.83 26.72 -1.93
CA ASN A 231 5.95 28.18 -1.91
C ASN A 231 5.82 28.69 -0.46
N ARG A 232 6.72 29.60 -0.06
CA ARG A 232 6.79 30.15 1.30
C ARG A 232 6.25 31.58 1.43
N ASP A 233 5.70 32.11 0.33
CA ASP A 233 5.15 33.46 0.24
C ASP A 233 3.68 33.50 0.67
#